data_AF-A0A950RW28-F1
#
_entry.id   AF-A0A950RW28-F1
#
_cell.length_a   1.000
_cell.length_b   1.000
_cell.length_c   1.000
_cell.angle_alpha   90.00
_cell.angle_beta   90.00
_cell.angle_gamma   90.00
#
_symmetry.space_group_name_H-M   'P 1'
#
loop_
_entity.id
_entity.type
_entity.pdbx_description
1 polymer ?
#
loop_
_entity_poly.entity_id
_entity_poly.type
_entity_poly.pdbx_seq_one_letter_code
_entity_poly.pdbx_strand_id
1 'polypeptide(L)'
;MASTSGPSRLTVEEILEAIGQLSLVEQREFQRRLAIRQAANGNAESEEAALVRTARAHLPATAERRLRRLIARSERGQLTPKEVNDYRSLAQEAQRLDAARALALAELARRWGRPVQAIQAEINAEGPTDDA
;
A
#
# COMPACT_ATOMS: atom_id res chain seq x y z
N MET A 1 21.33 17.60 -34.99
CA MET A 1 21.23 18.27 -33.67
C MET A 1 19.78 18.66 -33.42
N ALA A 2 19.42 18.83 -32.14
CA ALA A 2 18.10 19.15 -31.57
C ALA A 2 17.26 17.89 -31.22
N SER A 3 17.56 17.25 -30.08
CA SER A 3 17.12 17.60 -28.72
C SER A 3 15.76 16.98 -28.41
N THR A 4 15.80 15.77 -27.87
CA THR A 4 14.72 15.15 -27.09
C THR A 4 14.49 15.99 -25.83
N SER A 5 13.45 16.83 -25.83
CA SER A 5 12.92 17.39 -24.58
C SER A 5 12.36 16.24 -23.75
N GLY A 6 12.98 15.99 -22.60
CA GLY A 6 12.41 15.14 -21.56
C GLY A 6 11.07 15.71 -21.07
N PRO A 7 10.25 14.91 -20.36
CA PRO A 7 8.95 15.36 -19.88
C PRO A 7 9.14 16.47 -18.85
N SER A 8 8.93 17.72 -19.26
CA SER A 8 8.76 18.86 -18.35
C SER A 8 7.60 18.55 -17.42
N ARG A 9 7.83 18.67 -16.12
CA ARG A 9 6.78 18.57 -15.10
C ARG A 9 5.90 19.81 -15.24
N LEU A 10 4.82 19.72 -16.01
CA LEU A 10 3.82 20.76 -16.11
C LEU A 10 3.13 20.93 -14.74
N THR A 11 2.98 22.17 -14.29
CA THR A 11 2.18 22.47 -13.10
C THR A 11 0.69 22.34 -13.41
N VAL A 12 -0.13 22.26 -12.36
CA VAL A 12 -1.59 22.16 -12.52
C VAL A 12 -2.13 23.41 -13.22
N GLU A 13 -1.56 24.57 -12.89
CA GLU A 13 -1.89 25.86 -13.49
C GLU A 13 -1.58 25.88 -15.00
N GLU A 14 -0.42 25.38 -15.42
CA GLU A 14 -0.04 25.29 -16.84
C GLU A 14 -0.95 24.34 -17.63
N ILE A 15 -1.42 23.26 -17.00
CA ILE A 15 -2.38 22.33 -17.61
C ILE A 15 -3.75 23.01 -17.78
N LEU A 16 -4.22 23.76 -16.79
CA LEU A 16 -5.49 24.48 -16.85
C LEU A 16 -5.45 25.58 -17.92
N GLU A 17 -4.34 26.31 -18.05
CA GLU A 17 -4.15 27.28 -19.12
C GLU A 17 -4.15 26.61 -20.50
N ALA A 18 -3.44 25.49 -20.66
CA ALA A 18 -3.42 24.75 -21.91
C ALA A 18 -4.82 24.24 -22.31
N ILE A 19 -5.63 23.79 -21.34
CA ILE A 19 -7.02 23.39 -21.58
C ILE A 19 -7.88 24.60 -21.98
N GLY A 20 -7.64 25.76 -21.38
CA GLY A 20 -8.32 27.02 -21.73
C GLY A 20 -8.07 27.48 -23.17
N GLN A 21 -6.93 27.10 -23.75
CA GLN A 21 -6.58 27.41 -25.15
C GLN A 21 -7.15 26.40 -26.17
N LEU A 22 -7.72 25.27 -25.72
CA LEU A 22 -8.30 24.27 -26.60
C LEU A 22 -9.61 24.76 -27.23
N SER A 23 -9.91 24.27 -28.43
CA SER A 23 -11.22 24.49 -29.06
C SER A 23 -12.34 23.78 -28.27
N LEU A 24 -13.58 24.22 -28.46
CA LEU A 24 -14.74 23.67 -27.76
C LEU A 24 -14.93 22.14 -27.99
N VAL A 25 -14.48 21.65 -29.15
CA VAL A 25 -14.51 20.22 -29.49
C VAL A 25 -13.45 19.45 -28.72
N GLU A 26 -12.24 20.00 -28.63
CA GLU A 26 -11.12 19.40 -27.90
C GLU A 26 -11.35 19.42 -26.38
N GLN A 27 -11.98 20.47 -25.84
CA GLN A 27 -12.38 20.51 -24.44
C GLN A 27 -13.40 19.41 -24.11
N ARG A 28 -14.39 19.17 -24.99
CA ARG A 28 -15.36 18.09 -24.82
C ARG A 28 -14.69 16.71 -24.88
N GLU A 29 -13.73 16.52 -25.76
CA GLU A 29 -12.96 15.29 -25.85
C GLU A 29 -12.07 15.08 -24.61
N PHE A 30 -11.45 16.15 -24.11
CA PHE A 30 -10.70 16.13 -22.84
C PHE A 30 -11.60 15.73 -21.67
N GLN A 31 -12.78 16.35 -21.52
CA GLN A 31 -13.75 16.01 -20.48
C GLN A 31 -14.20 14.56 -20.58
N ARG A 32 -14.47 14.06 -21.79
CA ARG A 32 -14.84 12.65 -22.02
C ARG A 32 -13.72 11.71 -21.58
N ARG A 33 -12.48 11.97 -21.97
CA ARG A 33 -11.31 11.15 -21.58
C ARG A 33 -11.04 11.22 -20.08
N LEU A 34 -11.22 12.39 -19.47
CA LEU A 34 -11.10 12.57 -18.03
C LEU A 34 -12.17 11.77 -17.30
N ALA A 35 -13.43 11.81 -17.74
CA ALA A 35 -14.53 11.04 -17.16
C ALA A 35 -14.30 9.52 -17.29
N ILE A 36 -13.82 9.04 -18.45
CA ILE A 36 -13.44 7.62 -18.63
C ILE A 36 -12.33 7.23 -17.66
N ARG A 37 -11.33 8.11 -17.47
CA ARG A 37 -10.23 7.87 -16.55
C ARG A 37 -10.68 7.89 -15.09
N GLN A 38 -11.56 8.82 -14.72
CA GLN A 38 -12.16 8.88 -13.38
C GLN A 38 -13.02 7.66 -13.11
N ALA A 39 -13.81 7.19 -14.08
CA ALA A 39 -14.58 5.95 -13.96
C ALA A 39 -13.69 4.72 -13.79
N ALA A 40 -12.54 4.66 -14.48
CA ALA A 40 -11.54 3.61 -14.26
C ALA A 40 -10.86 3.71 -12.88
N ASN A 41 -10.64 4.93 -12.39
CA ASN A 41 -10.00 5.19 -11.10
C ASN A 41 -10.94 5.05 -9.88
N GLY A 42 -12.26 5.10 -10.06
CA GLY A 42 -13.21 4.92 -8.95
C GLY A 42 -13.08 3.54 -8.26
N ASN A 43 -12.71 2.50 -9.02
CA ASN A 43 -12.33 1.21 -8.45
C ASN A 43 -10.92 1.23 -7.84
N ALA A 44 -10.01 2.02 -8.42
CA ALA A 44 -8.64 2.13 -7.96
C ALA A 44 -8.54 2.75 -6.55
N GLU A 45 -9.39 3.71 -6.20
CA GLU A 45 -9.44 4.28 -4.83
C GLU A 45 -9.88 3.23 -3.79
N SER A 46 -10.87 2.41 -4.12
CA SER A 46 -11.34 1.31 -3.26
C SER A 46 -10.28 0.20 -3.11
N GLU A 47 -9.60 -0.15 -4.21
CA GLU A 47 -8.49 -1.09 -4.21
C GLU A 47 -7.28 -0.56 -3.45
N GLU A 48 -6.95 0.72 -3.59
CA GLU A 48 -5.84 1.36 -2.91
C GLU A 48 -6.08 1.41 -1.40
N ALA A 49 -7.30 1.76 -0.97
CA ALA A 49 -7.69 1.67 0.44
C ALA A 49 -7.58 0.23 0.96
N ALA A 50 -7.92 -0.77 0.15
CA ALA A 50 -7.73 -2.18 0.51
C ALA A 50 -6.25 -2.55 0.65
N LEU A 51 -5.40 -2.10 -0.28
CA LEU A 51 -3.95 -2.30 -0.23
C LEU A 51 -3.34 -1.64 1.01
N VAL A 52 -3.76 -0.43 1.38
CA VAL A 52 -3.31 0.25 2.62
C VAL A 52 -3.72 -0.55 3.86
N ARG A 53 -4.97 -1.05 3.93
CA ARG A 53 -5.42 -1.91 5.04
C ARG A 53 -4.60 -3.19 5.12
N THR A 54 -4.34 -3.86 4.01
CA THR A 54 -3.50 -5.07 3.97
C THR A 54 -2.05 -4.75 4.35
N ALA A 55 -1.52 -3.60 3.93
CA ALA A 55 -0.19 -3.12 4.29
C ALA A 55 -0.06 -2.79 5.80
N ARG A 56 -1.17 -2.54 6.51
CA ARG A 56 -1.24 -2.37 7.97
C ARG A 56 -1.56 -3.66 8.74
N ALA A 57 -1.82 -4.77 8.05
CA ALA A 57 -2.25 -5.99 8.72
C ALA A 57 -1.10 -6.61 9.52
N HIS A 58 -1.37 -6.87 10.79
CA HIS A 58 -0.47 -7.53 11.72
C HIS A 58 -1.23 -8.58 12.53
N LEU A 59 -0.49 -9.51 13.13
CA LEU A 59 -1.07 -10.39 14.14
C LEU A 59 -1.68 -9.53 15.27
N PRO A 60 -2.83 -9.94 15.83
CA PRO A 60 -3.34 -9.33 17.05
C PRO A 60 -2.28 -9.36 18.16
N ALA A 61 -2.18 -8.30 18.97
CA ALA A 61 -1.13 -8.18 19.99
C ALA A 61 -1.05 -9.37 20.95
N THR A 62 -2.19 -10.00 21.27
CA THR A 62 -2.25 -11.21 22.10
C THR A 62 -1.61 -12.43 21.41
N ALA A 63 -1.90 -12.63 20.12
CA ALA A 63 -1.33 -13.68 19.28
C ALA A 63 0.17 -13.47 19.05
N GLU A 64 0.59 -12.23 18.81
CA GLU A 64 2.00 -11.89 18.66
C GLU A 64 2.79 -12.15 19.96
N ARG A 65 2.27 -11.69 21.11
CA ARG A 65 2.87 -11.98 22.43
C ARG A 65 2.96 -13.48 22.68
N ARG A 66 1.94 -14.26 22.29
CA ARG A 66 1.95 -15.71 22.40
C ARG A 66 3.03 -16.33 21.51
N LEU A 67 3.13 -15.91 20.26
CA LEU A 67 4.16 -16.37 19.33
C LEU A 67 5.57 -16.09 19.87
N ARG A 68 5.85 -14.87 20.35
CA ARG A 68 7.14 -14.51 20.96
C ARG A 68 7.50 -15.41 22.15
N ARG A 69 6.54 -15.74 23.03
CA ARG A 69 6.76 -16.68 24.14
C ARG A 69 7.08 -18.08 23.65
N LEU A 70 6.39 -18.55 22.60
CA LEU A 70 6.62 -19.88 22.05
C LEU A 70 7.99 -19.97 21.36
N ILE A 71 8.43 -18.92 20.67
CA ILE A 71 9.80 -18.80 20.12
C ILE A 71 10.84 -18.91 21.25
N ALA A 72 10.70 -18.10 22.31
CA ALA A 72 11.65 -18.14 23.42
C ALA A 72 11.70 -19.51 24.13
N ARG A 73 10.59 -20.26 24.14
CA ARG A 73 10.54 -21.63 24.67
C ARG A 73 11.11 -22.67 23.70
N SER A 74 10.95 -22.46 22.39
CA SER A 74 11.49 -23.35 21.35
C SER A 74 13.01 -23.34 21.37
N GLU A 75 13.61 -22.15 21.50
CA GLU A 75 15.06 -21.94 21.62
C GLU A 75 15.65 -22.66 22.85
N ARG A 76 14.85 -22.86 23.89
CA ARG A 76 15.23 -23.60 25.10
C ARG A 76 14.91 -25.10 25.04
N GLY A 77 14.30 -25.58 23.95
CA GLY A 77 13.84 -26.97 23.82
C GLY A 77 12.69 -27.33 24.77
N GLN A 78 11.94 -26.34 25.27
CA GLN A 78 10.92 -26.51 26.32
C GLN A 78 9.49 -26.48 25.79
N LEU A 79 9.29 -26.69 24.49
CA LEU A 79 7.95 -26.75 23.90
C LEU A 79 7.29 -28.10 24.20
N THR A 80 6.09 -28.04 24.75
CA THR A 80 5.22 -29.23 24.81
C THR A 80 4.65 -29.54 23.42
N PRO A 81 4.21 -30.79 23.14
CA PRO A 81 3.60 -31.14 21.86
C PRO A 81 2.41 -30.25 21.46
N LYS A 82 1.59 -29.84 22.44
CA LYS A 82 0.50 -28.88 22.23
C LYS A 82 1.03 -27.51 21.79
N GLU A 83 2.07 -27.02 22.45
CA GLU A 83 2.69 -25.75 22.13
C GLU A 83 3.44 -25.75 20.79
N VAL A 84 3.94 -26.92 20.35
CA VAL A 84 4.49 -27.07 18.99
C VAL A 84 3.41 -26.82 17.93
N ASN A 85 2.19 -27.32 18.15
CA ASN A 85 1.07 -27.08 17.24
C ASN A 85 0.64 -25.61 17.27
N ASP A 86 0.48 -25.02 18.46
CA ASP A 86 0.19 -23.59 18.61
C ASP A 86 1.24 -22.72 17.90
N TYR A 87 2.51 -23.06 18.07
CA TYR A 87 3.65 -22.36 17.46
C TYR A 87 3.58 -22.40 15.94
N ARG A 88 3.37 -23.59 15.37
CA ARG A 88 3.25 -23.76 13.91
C ARG A 88 2.10 -22.96 13.33
N SER A 89 0.92 -23.01 13.96
CA SER A 89 -0.25 -22.28 13.49
C SER A 89 -0.02 -20.76 13.51
N LEU A 90 0.48 -20.23 14.62
CA LEU A 90 0.76 -18.80 14.76
C LEU A 90 1.88 -18.33 13.82
N ALA A 91 2.92 -19.13 13.64
CA ALA A 91 4.01 -18.81 12.72
C ALA A 91 3.53 -18.80 11.25
N GLN A 92 2.68 -19.75 10.86
CA GLN A 92 2.09 -19.78 9.53
C GLN A 92 1.18 -18.57 9.28
N GLU A 93 0.39 -18.19 10.27
CA GLU A 93 -0.47 -17.01 10.19
C GLU A 93 0.34 -15.72 10.07
N ALA A 94 1.39 -15.57 10.90
CA ALA A 94 2.33 -14.45 10.80
C ALA A 94 2.95 -14.36 9.39
N GLN A 95 3.44 -15.49 8.86
CA GLN A 95 4.07 -15.55 7.55
C GLN A 95 3.10 -15.17 6.42
N ARG A 96 1.84 -15.62 6.50
CA ARG A 96 0.80 -15.25 5.51
C ARG A 96 0.53 -13.75 5.54
N LEU A 97 0.41 -13.17 6.74
CA LEU A 97 0.20 -11.74 6.92
C LEU A 97 1.39 -10.94 6.39
N ASP A 98 2.62 -11.32 6.74
CA ASP A 98 3.84 -10.65 6.26
C ASP A 98 3.97 -10.71 4.74
N ALA A 99 3.67 -11.86 4.12
CA ALA A 99 3.67 -12.01 2.66
C ALA A 99 2.62 -11.11 2.00
N ALA A 100 1.38 -11.09 2.53
CA ALA A 100 0.33 -10.21 2.04
C ALA A 100 0.71 -8.72 2.19
N ARG A 101 1.34 -8.36 3.31
CA ARG A 101 1.82 -7.00 3.58
C ARG A 101 2.90 -6.58 2.58
N ALA A 102 3.86 -7.45 2.32
CA ALA A 102 4.93 -7.20 1.35
C ALA A 102 4.38 -7.01 -0.08
N LEU A 103 3.43 -7.84 -0.49
CA LEU A 103 2.76 -7.71 -1.80
C LEU A 103 1.98 -6.40 -1.91
N ALA A 104 1.23 -6.03 -0.86
CA ALA A 104 0.47 -4.79 -0.85
C ALA A 104 1.38 -3.56 -0.92
N LEU A 105 2.49 -3.56 -0.16
CA LEU A 105 3.49 -2.49 -0.21
C LEU A 105 4.18 -2.39 -1.58
N ALA A 106 4.48 -3.51 -2.22
CA ALA A 106 5.05 -3.52 -3.56
C ALA A 106 4.08 -2.94 -4.61
N GLU A 107 2.79 -3.26 -4.50
CA GLU A 107 1.76 -2.73 -5.39
C GLU A 107 1.52 -1.23 -5.15
N LEU A 108 1.51 -0.77 -3.90
CA LEU A 108 1.47 0.66 -3.58
C LEU A 108 2.70 1.41 -4.12
N ALA A 109 3.90 0.82 -3.98
CA ALA A 109 5.13 1.37 -4.55
C ALA A 109 5.05 1.53 -6.07
N ARG A 110 4.48 0.52 -6.74
CA ARG A 110 4.24 0.56 -8.18
C ARG A 110 3.25 1.64 -8.57
N ARG A 111 2.14 1.79 -7.83
CA ARG A 111 1.08 2.77 -8.12
C ARG A 111 1.52 4.20 -7.86
N TRP A 112 2.22 4.45 -6.75
CA TRP A 112 2.64 5.79 -6.34
C TRP A 112 4.00 6.22 -6.92
N GLY A 113 4.74 5.30 -7.55
CA GLY A 113 6.07 5.57 -8.10
C GLY A 113 7.10 5.94 -7.02
N ARG A 114 6.92 5.45 -5.79
CA ARG A 114 7.75 5.76 -4.61
C ARG A 114 8.41 4.49 -4.08
N PRO A 115 9.58 4.58 -3.42
CA PRO A 115 10.23 3.42 -2.84
C PRO A 115 9.40 2.82 -1.69
N VAL A 116 9.39 1.49 -1.58
CA VAL A 116 8.64 0.74 -0.55
C VAL A 116 8.89 1.27 0.86
N GLN A 117 10.14 1.65 1.17
CA GLN A 117 10.52 2.18 2.49
C GLN A 117 9.81 3.48 2.84
N ALA A 118 9.63 4.39 1.87
CA ALA A 118 8.95 5.66 2.10
C ALA A 118 7.44 5.44 2.33
N ILE A 119 6.84 4.52 1.57
CA ILE A 119 5.43 4.14 1.71
C ILE A 119 5.19 3.45 3.04
N GLN A 120 6.07 2.53 3.42
CA GLN A 120 5.97 1.83 4.70
C GLN A 120 6.10 2.79 5.89
N ALA A 121 6.99 3.77 5.83
CA ALA A 121 7.12 4.79 6.87
C ALA A 121 5.84 5.62 7.03
N GLU A 122 5.22 6.04 5.92
CA GLU A 122 3.98 6.81 5.90
C GLU A 122 2.80 6.00 6.44
N ILE A 123 2.66 4.76 5.99
CA ILE A 123 1.61 3.84 6.46
C ILE A 123 1.72 3.56 7.96
N ASN A 124 2.95 3.46 8.49
CA ASN A 124 3.22 3.24 9.91
C ASN A 124 3.08 4.52 10.75
N ALA A 125 3.38 5.69 10.19
CA ALA A 125 3.27 6.98 10.87
C ALA A 125 1.79 7.38 11.10
N GLU A 126 0.89 6.91 10.24
CA GLU A 126 -0.57 7.02 10.40
C GLU A 126 -1.18 5.90 11.28
N GLY A 127 -0.38 5.18 12.06
CA GLY A 127 -0.85 4.24 13.09
C GLY A 127 -1.64 4.94 14.21
N PRO A 128 -2.49 4.21 14.96
CA PRO A 128 -3.53 4.81 15.79
C PRO A 128 -2.92 5.73 16.84
N THR A 129 -3.41 6.96 16.91
CA THR A 129 -3.50 7.67 18.19
C THR A 129 -4.33 6.78 19.12
N ASP A 130 -3.64 5.97 19.93
CA ASP A 130 -4.18 5.44 21.17
C ASP A 130 -4.59 6.66 22.01
N ASP A 131 -5.86 7.04 21.92
CA ASP A 131 -6.52 7.74 23.02
C ASP A 131 -6.55 6.76 24.19
N ALA A 132 -5.85 7.16 25.24
CA ALA A 132 -5.68 6.47 26.52
C ALA A 132 -6.99 6.34 27.31
#